data_AF-A0A920AKY3-F1
#
_entry.id   AF-A0A920AKY3-F1
#
_cell.length_a   1.000
_cell.length_b   1.000
_cell.length_c   1.000
_cell.angle_alpha   90.00
_cell.angle_beta   90.00
_cell.angle_gamma   90.00
#
_symmetry.space_group_name_H-M   'P 1'
#
loop_
_entity.id
_entity.type
_entity.pdbx_description
1 polymer ?
#
loop_
_entity_poly.entity_id
_entity_poly.type
_entity_poly.pdbx_seq_one_letter_code
_entity_poly.pdbx_strand_id
1 'polypeptide(L)' 'MRIASIDILREIGVDTGGSNVQFAINPKNGDMVVIEMNPRASRSSALASKATGFPIAKIAALLAVGYTLDELKMI' A
#
# COMPACT_ATOMS: atom_id res chain seq x y z
N MET A 1 -9.41 2.29 8.97
CA MET A 1 -8.53 1.50 8.09
C MET A 1 -7.67 2.36 7.16
N ARG A 2 -8.24 3.13 6.21
CA ARG A 2 -7.45 3.94 5.24
C ARG A 2 -6.41 4.87 5.88
N ILE A 3 -6.83 5.70 6.84
CA ILE A 3 -5.93 6.64 7.52
C ILE A 3 -4.82 5.89 8.25
N ALA A 4 -5.18 4.87 9.03
CA ALA A 4 -4.21 4.01 9.71
C ALA A 4 -3.19 3.37 8.75
N SER A 5 -3.61 2.91 7.56
CA SER A 5 -2.67 2.40 6.56
C SER A 5 -1.63 3.44 6.16
N ILE A 6 -2.05 4.69 5.89
CA ILE A 6 -1.14 5.77 5.50
C ILE A 6 -0.19 6.12 6.65
N ASP A 7 -0.70 6.23 7.87
CA ASP A 7 0.11 6.57 9.05
C ASP A 7 1.14 5.48 9.37
N ILE A 8 0.78 4.20 9.20
CA ILE A 8 1.73 3.09 9.36
C ILE A 8 2.87 3.16 8.34
N LEU A 9 2.59 3.50 7.07
CA LEU A 9 3.65 3.64 6.07
C LEU A 9 4.61 4.77 6.41
N ARG A 10 4.09 5.90 6.90
CA ARG A 10 4.88 7.05 7.34
C ARG A 10 5.75 6.71 8.54
N GLU A 11 5.18 6.07 9.55
CA GLU A 11 5.91 5.69 10.77
C GLU A 11 7.03 4.68 10.49
N ILE A 12 6.80 3.72 9.58
CA ILE A 12 7.80 2.73 9.18
C ILE A 12 8.85 3.32 8.21
N GLY A 13 8.57 4.48 7.59
CA GLY A 13 9.50 5.16 6.67
C GLY A 13 9.52 4.56 5.26
N VAL A 14 8.37 4.08 4.75
CA VAL A 14 8.25 3.67 3.34
C VAL A 14 7.81 4.86 2.50
N ASP A 15 8.77 5.67 2.04
CA ASP A 15 8.50 6.93 1.35
C ASP A 15 8.31 6.80 -0.18
N THR A 16 8.98 5.84 -0.81
CA THR A 16 9.09 5.75 -2.29
C THR A 16 8.75 4.36 -2.83
N GLY A 17 7.64 3.78 -2.38
CA GLY A 17 7.24 2.44 -2.79
C GLY A 17 5.84 2.04 -2.33
N GLY A 18 5.45 0.80 -2.64
CA GLY A 18 4.19 0.22 -2.21
C GLY A 18 4.37 -0.73 -1.02
N SER A 19 3.39 -0.74 -0.12
CA SER A 19 3.31 -1.68 1.01
C SER A 19 1.92 -2.30 1.13
N ASN A 20 1.84 -3.46 1.79
CA ASN A 20 0.57 -4.08 2.15
C ASN A 20 0.38 -4.04 3.67
N VAL A 21 -0.75 -3.53 4.14
CA VAL A 21 -1.11 -3.46 5.56
C VAL A 21 -2.32 -4.35 5.82
N GLN A 22 -2.26 -5.15 6.88
CA GLN A 22 -3.32 -6.08 7.25
C GLN A 22 -3.93 -5.71 8.59
N PHE A 23 -5.26 -5.86 8.69
CA PHE A 23 -6.04 -5.54 9.88
C PHE A 23 -6.96 -6.70 10.23
N ALA A 24 -7.27 -6.85 11.51
CA ALA A 24 -8.42 -7.61 11.97
C ALA A 24 -9.47 -6.65 12.53
N ILE A 25 -10.75 -6.94 12.26
CA ILE A 25 -11.89 -6.17 12.76
C ILE A 25 -12.79 -7.14 13.54
N ASN A 26 -13.11 -6.78 14.78
CA ASN A 26 -14.10 -7.50 15.57
C ASN A 26 -15.50 -7.24 14.99
N PRO A 27 -16.24 -8.26 14.51
CA PRO A 27 -17.54 -8.06 13.86
C PRO A 27 -18.63 -7.61 14.82
N LYS A 28 -18.44 -7.74 16.15
CA LYS A 28 -19.45 -7.39 17.15
C LYS A 28 -19.48 -5.90 17.46
N ASN A 29 -18.33 -5.23 17.42
CA ASN A 29 -18.20 -3.84 17.88
C ASN A 29 -17.33 -2.96 16.96
N GLY A 30 -16.69 -3.53 15.94
CA GLY A 30 -15.86 -2.80 15.00
C GLY A 30 -14.44 -2.50 15.47
N ASP A 31 -14.02 -3.03 16.64
CA ASP A 31 -12.64 -2.84 17.13
C ASP A 31 -11.65 -3.31 16.07
N MET A 32 -10.73 -2.43 15.71
CA MET A 32 -9.76 -2.66 14.65
C MET A 32 -8.36 -2.76 15.24
N VAL A 33 -7.65 -3.83 14.91
CA VAL A 33 -6.24 -4.02 15.26
C VAL A 33 -5.40 -4.18 14.00
N VAL A 34 -4.17 -3.67 14.05
CA VAL A 34 -3.16 -3.88 13.01
C VAL A 34 -2.53 -5.26 13.24
N ILE A 35 -2.42 -6.06 12.19
CA ILE A 35 -1.77 -7.38 12.25
C ILE A 35 -0.31 -7.28 11.84
N GLU A 36 -0.07 -6.74 10.63
CA GLU A 36 1.28 -6.56 10.11
C GLU A 36 1.31 -5.53 8.97
N MET A 37 2.52 -5.13 8.60
CA MET A 37 2.80 -4.43 7.35
C MET A 37 3.94 -5.14 6.61
N ASN A 38 3.85 -5.22 5.28
CA ASN A 38 4.88 -5.76 4.41
C ASN A 38 5.46 -4.62 3.58
N PRO A 39 6.71 -4.18 3.81
CA PRO A 39 7.33 -3.02 3.15
C PRO A 39 7.86 -3.37 1.75
N ARG A 40 7.02 -4.00 0.93
CA ARG A 40 7.34 -4.46 -0.43
C ARG A 40 6.07 -4.83 -1.21
N ALA A 41 6.25 -5.06 -2.50
CA ALA A 41 5.27 -5.79 -3.29
C ALA A 41 5.00 -7.19 -2.70
N SER A 42 3.77 -7.67 -2.87
CA SER A 42 3.28 -8.95 -2.34
C SER A 42 2.37 -9.66 -3.35
N ARG A 43 2.00 -10.90 -3.06
CA ARG A 43 0.97 -11.62 -3.83
C ARG A 43 -0.34 -10.82 -3.88
N SER A 44 -0.69 -10.17 -2.77
CA SER A 44 -1.88 -9.31 -2.67
C SER A 44 -1.75 -8.04 -3.52
N SER A 45 -0.56 -7.44 -3.66
CA SER A 45 -0.39 -6.30 -4.56
C SER A 45 -0.51 -6.71 -6.04
N ALA A 46 -0.04 -7.91 -6.40
CA ALA A 46 -0.24 -8.46 -7.74
C ALA A 46 -1.73 -8.68 -8.03
N LEU A 47 -2.47 -9.27 -7.08
CA LEU A 47 -3.92 -9.42 -7.16
C LEU A 47 -4.62 -8.06 -7.31
N ALA A 48 -4.29 -7.09 -6.46
CA ALA A 48 -4.87 -5.74 -6.51
C ALA A 48 -4.59 -5.05 -7.86
N SER A 49 -3.39 -5.23 -8.41
CA SER A 49 -3.04 -4.69 -9.73
C SER A 49 -3.92 -5.28 -10.84
N LYS A 50 -4.19 -6.59 -10.78
CA LYS A 50 -5.09 -7.24 -11.74
C LYS A 50 -6.55 -6.84 -11.54
N ALA A 51 -6.99 -6.69 -10.28
CA ALA A 51 -8.36 -6.32 -9.96
C ALA A 51 -8.71 -4.87 -10.34
N THR A 52 -7.73 -3.97 -10.30
CA THR A 52 -7.95 -2.52 -10.53
C THR A 52 -7.45 -2.02 -11.87
N GLY A 53 -6.59 -2.78 -12.56
CA GLY A 53 -5.84 -2.31 -13.71
C GLY A 53 -4.65 -1.41 -13.35
N PHE A 54 -4.47 -1.03 -12.08
CA PHE A 54 -3.38 -0.17 -11.65
C PHE A 54 -2.07 -0.96 -11.48
N PRO A 55 -1.00 -0.65 -12.22
CA PRO A 55 0.23 -1.46 -12.21
C PRO A 55 1.14 -1.13 -11.02
N ILE A 56 0.76 -1.57 -9.80
CA ILE A 56 1.43 -1.20 -8.54
C ILE A 56 2.95 -1.39 -8.58
N ALA A 57 3.43 -2.55 -9.04
CA ALA A 57 4.87 -2.84 -9.06
C ALA A 57 5.64 -1.91 -10.02
N LYS A 58 5.05 -1.56 -11.18
CA LYS A 58 5.65 -0.64 -12.15
C LYS A 58 5.76 0.76 -11.56
N ILE A 59 4.68 1.24 -10.92
CA ILE A 59 4.65 2.55 -10.28
C ILE A 59 5.64 2.61 -9.13
N ALA A 60 5.65 1.60 -8.25
CA ALA A 60 6.60 1.55 -7.13
C ALA A 60 8.07 1.57 -7.59
N ALA A 61 8.40 0.90 -8.71
CA ALA A 61 9.75 0.95 -9.27
C ALA A 61 10.15 2.35 -9.78
N LEU A 62 9.21 3.09 -10.36
CA LEU A 62 9.46 4.47 -10.80
C LEU A 62 9.59 5.43 -9.60
N LEU A 63 8.74 5.27 -8.58
CA LEU A 63 8.85 6.04 -7.33
C LEU A 63 10.23 5.83 -6.67
N ALA A 64 10.72 4.59 -6.66
CA ALA A 64 12.02 4.25 -6.05
C ALA A 64 13.23 4.93 -6.73
N VAL A 65 13.08 5.45 -7.96
CA VAL A 65 14.13 6.20 -8.66
C VAL A 65 13.85 7.71 -8.70
N GLY A 66 12.97 8.20 -7.83
CA GLY A 66 12.77 9.62 -7.58
C GLY A 66 11.58 10.27 -8.30
N TYR A 67 10.78 9.50 -9.05
CA TYR A 67 9.50 10.01 -9.56
C TYR A 67 8.49 10.20 -8.42
N THR A 68 7.57 11.12 -8.61
CA THR A 68 6.40 11.35 -7.76
C THR A 68 5.14 10.82 -8.44
N LEU A 69 4.09 10.53 -7.67
CA LEU A 69 2.83 10.03 -8.23
C LEU A 69 2.20 11.01 -9.25
N ASP A 70 2.36 12.31 -9.06
CA ASP A 70 1.80 13.35 -9.96
C ASP A 70 2.53 13.42 -11.32
N GLU A 71 3.83 13.10 -11.35
CA GLU A 71 4.61 13.02 -12.60
C GLU A 71 4.24 11.80 -13.43
N LEU A 72 3.78 10.74 -12.78
CA LEU A 72 3.45 9.45 -13.41
C LEU A 72 2.08 9.44 -14.10
N LYS A 73 1.62 10.59 -14.64
CA LYS A 73 0.34 10.79 -15.35
C LYS A 73 -0.20 9.47 -15.86
N MET A 74 -1.26 8.98 -15.21
CA MET A 74 -1.78 7.63 -15.37
C MET A 74 -1.88 7.29 -16.86
N ILE A 75 -1.01 6.37 -17.30
CA ILE A 75 -1.05 5.74 -18.63
C ILE A 75 -2.40 5.06 -18.82
#